data_AF-A0A0L0S6W3-F1
#
_entry.id   AF-A0A0L0S6W3-F1
#
_cell.length_a   1.000
_cell.length_b   1.000
_cell.length_c   1.000
_cell.angle_alpha   90.00
_cell.angle_beta   90.00
_cell.angle_gamma   90.00
#
_symmetry.space_group_name_H-M   'P 1'
#
loop_
_entity.id
_entity.type
_entity.pdbx_description
1 polymer ?
#
loop_
_entity_poly.entity_id
_entity_poly.type
_entity_poly.pdbx_seq_one_letter_code
_entity_poly.pdbx_strand_id
1 'polypeptide(L)'
;MADPSGSKSYASSAFDHSMAEGPTNHDAMDALFEIAGLLNTGLDRQTLSICLALCEAGVNPEALAAVIKELRAEQRAAAAVAVTPTAGAGSSSTGTGPSPY
;
A
#
# COMPACT_ATOMS: atom_id res chain seq x y z
N MET A 1 -16.52 -23.09 64.62
CA MET A 1 -15.16 -22.51 64.71
C MET A 1 -14.63 -22.48 63.28
N ALA A 2 -14.78 -21.35 62.58
CA ALA A 2 -14.43 -21.21 61.16
C ALA A 2 -13.12 -20.42 61.05
N ASP A 3 -12.15 -20.97 60.32
CA ASP A 3 -10.83 -20.35 60.09
C ASP A 3 -10.95 -19.13 59.16
N PRO A 4 -10.40 -17.96 59.50
CA PRO A 4 -10.36 -16.83 58.60
C PRO A 4 -9.18 -16.95 57.63
N SER A 5 -9.52 -17.26 56.39
CA SER A 5 -9.04 -16.56 55.19
C SER A 5 -7.52 -16.35 55.07
N GLY A 6 -6.83 -17.36 54.53
CA GLY A 6 -5.61 -17.15 53.76
C GLY A 6 -5.94 -16.40 52.47
N SER A 7 -5.82 -15.07 52.48
CA SER A 7 -5.85 -14.25 51.27
C SER A 7 -4.54 -14.44 50.51
N LYS A 8 -4.57 -15.33 49.51
CA LYS A 8 -3.55 -15.39 48.46
C LYS A 8 -3.62 -14.07 47.69
N SER A 9 -2.62 -13.20 47.84
CA SER A 9 -2.41 -12.05 46.96
C SER A 9 -2.07 -12.55 45.55
N TYR A 10 -3.07 -12.67 44.69
CA TYR A 10 -2.93 -12.82 43.25
C TYR A 10 -3.66 -11.68 42.51
N ALA A 11 -3.49 -10.44 42.97
CA ALA A 11 -3.60 -9.30 42.04
C ALA A 11 -2.24 -9.25 41.32
N SER A 12 -2.01 -10.16 40.37
CA SER A 12 -2.36 -9.94 38.97
C SER A 12 -1.73 -8.64 38.50
N SER A 13 -0.56 -8.82 37.89
CA SER A 13 0.12 -7.88 37.02
C SER A 13 -0.81 -7.49 35.87
N ALA A 14 -1.77 -6.62 36.15
CA ALA A 14 -2.47 -5.89 35.12
C ALA A 14 -1.52 -4.79 34.65
N PHE A 15 -0.59 -5.20 33.76
CA PHE A 15 -0.06 -4.35 32.70
C PHE A 15 0.19 -2.90 33.16
N ASP A 16 1.19 -2.71 34.02
CA ASP A 16 1.75 -1.38 34.27
C ASP A 16 2.54 -0.96 33.02
N HIS A 17 1.81 -0.71 31.92
CA HIS A 17 2.32 0.10 30.82
C HIS A 17 2.34 1.53 31.33
N SER A 18 3.44 1.81 32.04
CA SER A 18 3.89 3.11 32.50
C SER A 18 3.60 4.19 31.45
N MET A 19 2.86 5.20 31.87
CA MET A 19 2.67 6.50 31.21
C MET A 19 4.00 7.11 30.75
N ALA A 20 4.13 7.41 29.45
CA ALA A 20 4.50 8.71 28.88
C ALA A 20 4.84 8.55 27.39
N GLU A 21 4.52 9.59 26.61
CA GLU A 21 4.62 9.71 25.14
C GLU A 21 3.39 9.13 24.41
N GLY A 22 2.59 10.01 23.79
CA GLY A 22 1.66 9.57 22.74
C GLY A 22 2.43 8.85 21.62
N PRO A 23 1.75 8.19 20.66
CA PRO A 23 2.47 7.52 19.57
C PRO A 23 3.45 8.51 18.97
N THR A 24 4.75 8.19 19.03
CA THR A 24 5.74 9.05 18.40
C THR A 24 5.40 9.09 16.91
N ASN A 25 5.70 10.19 16.20
CA ASN A 25 5.30 10.31 14.79
C ASN A 25 5.83 9.11 13.94
N HIS A 26 6.93 8.48 14.38
CA HIS A 26 7.44 7.24 13.83
C HIS A 26 6.48 6.05 14.04
N ASP A 27 6.01 5.83 15.26
CA ASP A 27 5.06 4.76 15.59
C ASP A 27 3.72 4.92 14.85
N ALA A 28 3.25 6.16 14.72
CA ALA A 28 2.04 6.46 13.97
C ALA A 28 2.22 6.15 12.48
N MET A 29 3.36 6.49 11.89
CA MET A 29 3.67 6.16 10.50
C MET A 29 3.82 4.67 10.25
N ASP A 30 4.41 3.92 11.20
CA ASP A 30 4.51 2.46 11.10
C ASP A 30 3.15 1.79 11.15
N ALA A 31 2.29 2.19 12.09
CA ALA A 31 0.92 1.69 12.16
C ALA A 31 0.12 2.00 10.88
N LEU A 32 0.25 3.22 10.33
CA LEU A 32 -0.41 3.60 9.07
C LEU A 32 0.12 2.79 7.88
N PHE A 33 1.42 2.52 7.82
CA PHE A 33 2.00 1.70 6.76
C PHE A 33 1.55 0.24 6.84
N GLU A 34 1.43 -0.31 8.05
CA GLU A 34 0.86 -1.65 8.26
C GLU A 34 -0.59 -1.71 7.78
N ILE A 35 -1.43 -0.74 8.16
CA ILE A 35 -2.82 -0.63 7.69
C ILE A 35 -2.87 -0.51 6.16
N ALA A 36 -2.01 0.31 5.56
CA ALA A 36 -1.94 0.48 4.11
C ALA A 36 -1.56 -0.81 3.38
N GLY A 37 -0.72 -1.64 4.00
CA GLY A 37 -0.37 -2.98 3.55
C GLY A 37 -1.53 -3.96 3.64
N LEU A 38 -2.24 -3.99 4.78
CA LEU A 38 -3.43 -4.83 4.98
C LEU A 38 -4.56 -4.51 3.99
N LEU A 39 -4.76 -3.23 3.68
CA LEU A 39 -5.73 -2.77 2.68
C LEU A 39 -5.22 -2.86 1.24
N ASN A 40 -3.99 -3.33 1.04
CA ASN A 40 -3.34 -3.49 -0.26
C ASN A 40 -3.44 -2.22 -1.14
N THR A 41 -3.24 -1.05 -0.54
CA THR A 41 -3.28 0.25 -1.24
C THR A 41 -2.11 0.42 -2.22
N GLY A 42 -1.04 -0.34 -2.01
CA GLY A 42 0.19 -0.29 -2.81
C GLY A 42 0.94 1.04 -2.69
N LEU A 43 0.75 1.79 -1.60
CA LEU A 43 1.50 3.01 -1.31
C LEU A 43 2.81 2.64 -0.60
N ASP A 44 3.91 3.21 -1.06
CA ASP A 44 5.20 3.14 -0.38
C ASP A 44 5.28 4.16 0.77
N ARG A 45 6.24 3.96 1.68
CA ARG A 45 6.39 4.76 2.90
C ARG A 45 6.57 6.26 2.62
N GLN A 46 7.23 6.61 1.51
CA GLN A 46 7.43 8.00 1.13
C GLN A 46 6.14 8.62 0.57
N THR A 47 5.42 7.91 -0.31
CA THR A 47 4.13 8.42 -0.80
C THR A 47 3.12 8.55 0.32
N LEU A 48 3.08 7.61 1.27
CA LEU A 48 2.18 7.67 2.43
C LEU A 48 2.49 8.88 3.31
N SER A 49 3.77 9.20 3.55
CA SER A 49 4.13 10.38 4.36
C SER A 49 3.73 11.69 3.69
N ILE A 50 3.87 11.78 2.36
CA ILE A 50 3.39 12.93 1.58
C ILE A 50 1.87 13.04 1.67
N CYS A 51 1.15 11.93 1.54
CA CYS A 51 -0.31 11.93 1.68
C CYS A 51 -0.74 12.42 3.06
N LEU A 52 -0.05 12.00 4.11
CA LEU A 52 -0.35 12.45 5.47
C LEU A 52 -0.11 13.96 5.60
N ALA A 53 1.03 14.48 5.14
CA ALA A 53 1.33 15.91 5.20
C ALA A 53 0.31 16.75 4.43
N LEU A 54 -0.19 16.26 3.30
CA LEU A 54 -1.27 16.92 2.54
C LEU A 54 -2.59 16.90 3.32
N CYS A 55 -2.94 15.78 3.95
CA CYS A 55 -4.12 15.68 4.81
C CYS A 55 -4.01 16.62 6.03
N GLU A 56 -2.83 16.73 6.64
CA GLU A 56 -2.55 17.66 7.74
C GLU A 56 -2.68 19.12 7.31
N ALA A 57 -2.38 19.43 6.05
CA ALA A 57 -2.62 20.75 5.45
C ALA A 57 -4.10 21.03 5.12
N GLY A 58 -5.01 20.09 5.39
CA GLY A 58 -6.45 20.24 5.18
C GLY A 58 -6.93 19.79 3.80
N VAL A 59 -6.12 19.05 3.04
CA VAL A 59 -6.56 18.46 1.76
C VAL A 59 -7.55 17.34 2.02
N ASN A 60 -8.64 17.30 1.23
CA ASN A 60 -9.62 16.22 1.32
C ASN A 60 -9.00 14.86 0.90
N PRO A 61 -8.98 13.83 1.77
CA PRO A 61 -8.42 12.52 1.46
C PRO A 61 -9.10 11.82 0.29
N GLU A 62 -10.40 12.05 0.07
CA GLU A 62 -11.13 11.46 -1.06
C GLU A 62 -10.66 12.02 -2.41
N ALA A 63 -10.47 13.35 -2.47
CA ALA A 63 -9.96 14.02 -3.66
C ALA A 63 -8.50 13.61 -3.93
N LEU A 64 -7.67 13.54 -2.87
CA LEU A 64 -6.30 13.08 -2.97
C LEU A 64 -6.22 11.63 -3.50
N ALA A 65 -7.09 10.74 -3.03
CA ALA A 65 -7.15 9.37 -3.52
C ALA A 65 -7.53 9.30 -5.01
N ALA A 66 -8.42 10.17 -5.50
CA ALA A 66 -8.76 10.25 -6.91
C ALA A 66 -7.54 10.66 -7.76
N VAL A 67 -6.82 11.70 -7.35
CA VAL A 67 -5.60 12.17 -8.03
C VAL A 67 -4.52 11.09 -8.07
N ILE A 68 -4.28 10.38 -6.96
CA ILE A 68 -3.30 9.28 -6.92
C ILE A 68 -3.67 8.16 -7.88
N LYS A 69 -4.96 7.82 -7.99
CA LYS A 69 -5.44 6.79 -8.93
C LYS A 69 -5.25 7.21 -10.38
N GLU A 70 -5.55 8.47 -10.69
CA GLU A 70 -5.38 9.04 -12.02
C GLU A 70 -3.91 9.04 -12.45
N LEU A 71 -3.01 9.58 -11.62
CA LEU A 71 -1.57 9.59 -11.90
C LEU A 71 -1.00 8.19 -12.11
N ARG A 72 -1.43 7.20 -11.32
CA ARG A 72 -1.03 5.79 -11.52
C ARG A 72 -1.58 5.19 -12.81
N ALA A 73 -2.78 5.58 -13.23
CA ALA A 73 -3.35 5.15 -14.49
C ALA A 73 -2.58 5.74 -15.67
N GLU A 74 -2.27 7.03 -15.63
CA GLU A 74 -1.46 7.72 -16.64
C GLU A 74 -0.06 7.12 -16.76
N GLN A 75 0.61 6.84 -15.63
CA GLN A 75 1.92 6.18 -15.63
C GLN A 75 1.88 4.81 -16.31
N ARG A 76 0.86 4.00 -16.03
CA ARG A 76 0.67 2.70 -16.71
C ARG A 76 0.38 2.85 -18.19
N ALA A 77 -0.43 3.83 -18.58
CA ALA A 77 -0.72 4.12 -19.97
C ALA A 77 0.54 4.58 -20.73
N ALA A 78 1.34 5.46 -20.14
CA ALA A 78 2.61 5.92 -20.70
C ALA A 78 3.61 4.76 -20.85
N ALA A 79 3.71 3.88 -19.85
CA ALA A 79 4.57 2.69 -19.92
C ALA A 79 4.14 1.70 -21.02
N ALA A 80 2.84 1.53 -21.25
CA ALA A 80 2.31 0.68 -22.31
C ALA A 80 2.61 1.22 -23.72
N VAL A 81 2.64 2.54 -23.90
CA VAL A 81 2.97 3.16 -25.20
C VAL A 81 4.46 3.08 -25.52
N ALA A 82 5.34 3.09 -24.51
CA ALA A 82 6.79 2.98 -24.72
C ALA A 82 7.26 1.57 -25.13
N VAL A 83 6.47 0.53 -24.84
CA VAL A 83 6.75 -0.86 -25.28
C VAL A 83 5.98 -1.15 -26.57
N THR A 84 6.37 -0.49 -27.66
CA THR A 84 6.11 -1.04 -28.99
C THR A 84 7.19 -2.08 -29.28
N PRO A 85 6.93 -3.40 -29.22
CA PRO A 85 7.84 -4.36 -29.83
C PRO A 85 7.90 -4.01 -31.32
N THR A 86 9.07 -3.53 -31.77
CA THR A 86 9.35 -3.36 -33.20
C THR A 86 9.15 -4.72 -33.85
N ALA A 87 8.00 -4.90 -34.50
CA ALA A 87 7.66 -6.10 -35.22
C ALA A 87 8.71 -6.31 -36.31
N GLY A 88 9.51 -7.38 -36.17
CA GLY A 88 10.36 -7.87 -37.24
C GLY A 88 9.49 -8.22 -38.43
N ALA A 89 9.49 -7.35 -39.43
CA ALA A 89 8.89 -7.60 -40.73
C ALA A 89 9.71 -8.67 -41.47
N GLY A 90 9.49 -9.94 -41.12
CA GLY A 90 9.90 -11.09 -41.91
C GLY A 90 8.88 -11.34 -43.03
N SER A 91 8.89 -10.51 -44.06
CA SER A 91 8.13 -10.76 -45.28
C SER A 91 8.84 -11.82 -46.12
N SER A 92 8.44 -13.08 -46.01
CA SER A 92 8.73 -14.07 -47.05
C SER A 92 7.53 -14.99 -47.25
N SER A 93 6.43 -14.39 -47.72
CA SER A 93 5.32 -15.13 -48.33
C SER A 93 5.37 -14.93 -49.84
N THR A 94 5.92 -15.89 -50.56
CA THR A 94 5.47 -16.20 -51.92
C THR A 94 5.34 -17.70 -52.03
N GLY A 95 4.23 -18.21 -51.48
CA GLY A 95 3.62 -19.43 -51.97
C GLY A 95 2.88 -19.08 -53.25
N THR A 96 3.40 -19.51 -54.39
CA THR A 96 2.64 -19.60 -55.64
C THR A 96 2.66 -21.06 -56.04
N GLY A 97 1.58 -21.77 -55.68
CA GLY A 97 1.23 -23.08 -56.19
C GLY A 97 0.73 -23.02 -57.64
N PRO A 98 0.36 -24.17 -58.23
CA PRO A 98 0.85 -24.62 -59.54
C PRO A 98 -0.15 -24.36 -60.70
N SER A 99 0.34 -24.30 -61.95
CA SER A 99 -0.40 -24.50 -63.23
C SER A 99 0.56 -24.34 -64.44
N PRO A 100 0.20 -24.75 -65.68
CA PRO A 100 -0.07 -26.11 -66.13
C PRO A 100 0.69 -26.41 -67.44
N TYR A 101 1.51 -27.45 -67.46
CA TYR A 101 1.77 -28.28 -68.64
C TYR A 101 2.04 -29.70 -68.15
#